data_AF-A0A6I3C5C0-F1
#
_entry.id   AF-A0A6I3C5C0-F1
#
_cell.length_a   1.000
_cell.length_b   1.000
_cell.length_c   1.000
_cell.angle_alpha   90.00
_cell.angle_beta   90.00
_cell.angle_gamma   90.00
#
_symmetry.space_group_name_H-M   'P 1'
#
loop_
_entity.id
_entity.type
_entity.pdbx_description
1 polymer ?
#
loop_
_entity_poly.entity_id
_entity_poly.type
_entity_poly.pdbx_seq_one_letter_code
_entity_poly.pdbx_strand_id
1 'polypeptide(L)'
;MITADEVGRFPGKLPREVGGTETSLVEQYDLIEALAHHDGSLGWNHTFMASSAGIVAARLPDDGVAEVREPDGRWPRFCGTFPMTGIATPAPGGFRLDGRWSFASGIRAAS
;
A
#
# COMPACT_ATOMS: atom_id res chain seq x y z
N MET A 1 7.58 -18.62 10.01
CA MET A 1 6.15 -18.24 9.99
C MET A 1 6.12 -16.78 9.60
N ILE A 2 5.52 -16.43 8.46
CA ILE A 2 5.42 -15.03 8.02
C ILE A 2 4.38 -14.35 8.89
N THR A 3 4.74 -13.24 9.51
CA THR A 3 3.88 -12.44 10.38
C THR A 3 2.99 -11.50 9.58
N ALA A 4 1.86 -11.08 10.16
CA ALA A 4 0.99 -10.07 9.53
C ALA A 4 1.71 -8.74 9.27
N ASP A 5 2.76 -8.41 10.05
CA ASP A 5 3.58 -7.23 9.81
C ASP A 5 4.43 -7.36 8.54
N GLU A 6 5.06 -8.53 8.35
CA GLU A 6 5.83 -8.86 7.14
C GLU A 6 4.95 -8.94 5.89
N VAL A 7 3.70 -9.40 6.03
CA VAL A 7 2.70 -9.38 4.95
C VAL A 7 2.36 -7.96 4.52
N GLY A 8 2.24 -7.04 5.47
CA GLY A 8 1.83 -5.67 5.21
C GLY A 8 2.95 -4.73 4.76
N ARG A 9 4.21 -5.02 5.15
CA ARG A 9 5.39 -4.22 4.80
C ARG A 9 6.26 -4.96 3.79
N PHE A 10 5.87 -4.88 2.53
CA PHE A 10 6.60 -5.50 1.43
C PHE A 10 7.46 -4.47 0.68
N PRO A 11 8.80 -4.52 0.79
CA PRO A 11 9.68 -3.56 0.11
C PRO A 11 9.78 -3.80 -1.40
N GLY A 12 9.36 -4.98 -1.90
CA GLY A 12 9.54 -5.36 -3.30
C GLY A 12 8.74 -4.55 -4.32
N LYS A 13 7.66 -3.87 -3.91
CA LYS A 13 6.89 -2.96 -4.77
C LYS A 13 7.24 -1.48 -4.58
N LEU A 14 8.18 -1.16 -3.70
CA LEU A 14 8.58 0.21 -3.41
C LEU A 14 9.78 0.64 -4.27
N PRO A 15 9.87 1.94 -4.66
CA PRO A 15 11.09 2.53 -5.21
C PRO A 15 12.26 2.46 -4.22
N ARG A 16 13.49 2.41 -4.74
CA ARG A 16 14.71 2.34 -3.89
C ARG A 16 14.87 3.58 -3.00
N GLU A 17 14.44 4.74 -3.47
CA GLU A 17 14.52 6.04 -2.79
C GLU A 17 13.74 6.05 -1.47
N VAL A 18 12.72 5.19 -1.33
CA VAL A 18 11.94 5.04 -0.10
C VAL A 18 12.29 3.78 0.70
N GLY A 19 13.37 3.09 0.35
CA GLY A 19 13.83 1.86 1.01
C GLY A 19 13.28 0.58 0.39
N GLY A 20 12.81 0.64 -0.85
CA GLY A 20 12.34 -0.51 -1.61
C GLY A 20 13.44 -1.33 -2.27
N THR A 21 13.07 -2.51 -2.75
CA THR A 21 13.99 -3.43 -3.46
C THR A 21 13.69 -3.54 -4.95
N GLU A 22 12.56 -3.00 -5.43
CA GLU A 22 12.13 -3.11 -6.84
C GLU A 22 12.21 -4.56 -7.35
N THR A 23 11.71 -5.49 -6.54
CA THR A 23 11.72 -6.93 -6.82
C THR A 23 11.05 -7.22 -8.16
N SER A 24 11.52 -8.21 -8.91
CA SER A 24 10.95 -8.51 -10.23
C SER A 24 9.49 -8.93 -10.13
N LEU A 25 8.71 -8.71 -11.19
CA LEU A 25 7.30 -9.10 -11.20
C LEU A 25 7.11 -10.60 -10.94
N VAL A 26 7.99 -11.43 -11.48
CA VAL A 26 7.96 -12.90 -11.31
C VAL A 26 8.12 -13.27 -9.84
N GLU A 27 9.17 -12.79 -9.17
CA GLU A 27 9.42 -13.06 -7.75
C GLU A 27 8.28 -12.56 -6.85
N GLN A 28 7.64 -11.44 -7.21
CA GLN A 28 6.46 -10.96 -6.50
C GLN A 28 5.28 -11.93 -6.63
N TYR A 29 5.04 -12.50 -7.81
CA TYR A 29 3.97 -13.48 -8.01
C TYR A 29 4.27 -14.81 -7.33
N ASP A 30 5.54 -15.27 -7.32
CA ASP A 30 5.94 -16.47 -6.59
C ASP A 30 5.61 -16.34 -5.10
N LEU A 31 5.88 -15.17 -4.50
CA LEU A 31 5.50 -14.88 -3.12
C LEU A 31 3.98 -14.86 -2.95
N ILE A 32 3.25 -14.16 -3.81
CA ILE A 32 1.78 -14.08 -3.74
C ILE A 32 1.16 -15.49 -3.82
N GLU A 33 1.66 -16.35 -4.71
CA GLU A 33 1.19 -17.73 -4.85
C GLU A 33 1.48 -18.56 -3.60
N ALA A 34 2.69 -18.45 -3.04
CA ALA A 34 3.05 -19.14 -1.80
C ALA A 34 2.18 -18.71 -0.61
N LEU A 35 1.91 -17.40 -0.50
CA LEU A 35 1.02 -16.85 0.52
C LEU A 35 -0.43 -17.35 0.33
N ALA A 36 -0.93 -17.31 -0.91
CA ALA A 36 -2.30 -17.73 -1.23
C ALA A 36 -2.53 -19.24 -1.05
N HIS A 37 -1.52 -20.08 -1.31
CA HIS A 37 -1.56 -21.51 -1.02
C HIS A 37 -1.72 -21.80 0.48
N HIS A 38 -1.17 -20.93 1.34
CA HIS A 38 -1.35 -21.05 2.78
C HIS A 38 -2.70 -20.48 3.24
N ASP A 39 -3.02 -19.26 2.82
CA ASP A 39 -4.29 -18.58 3.09
C ASP A 39 -4.59 -17.55 1.97
N GLY A 40 -5.72 -17.73 1.28
CA GLY A 40 -6.10 -16.86 0.18
C GLY A 40 -6.33 -15.40 0.58
N SER A 41 -6.79 -15.14 1.81
CA SER A 41 -6.99 -13.78 2.32
C SER A 41 -5.66 -13.08 2.57
N LEU A 42 -4.65 -13.82 3.02
CA LEU A 42 -3.30 -13.33 3.25
C LEU A 42 -2.62 -12.97 1.91
N GLY A 43 -2.73 -13.84 0.90
CA GLY A 43 -2.26 -13.52 -0.46
C GLY A 43 -2.96 -12.30 -1.07
N TRP A 44 -4.28 -12.19 -0.88
CA TRP A 44 -5.06 -11.05 -1.38
C TRP A 44 -4.71 -9.73 -0.70
N ASN A 45 -4.68 -9.72 0.63
CA ASN A 45 -4.34 -8.52 1.41
C ASN A 45 -2.90 -8.09 1.12
N HIS A 46 -1.94 -9.02 1.05
CA HIS A 46 -0.56 -8.73 0.65
C HIS A 46 -0.50 -7.99 -0.69
N THR A 47 -1.17 -8.55 -1.70
CA THR A 47 -1.16 -8.02 -3.06
C THR A 47 -1.66 -6.57 -3.09
N PHE A 48 -2.79 -6.29 -2.44
CA PHE A 48 -3.39 -4.95 -2.43
C PHE A 48 -2.61 -3.96 -1.59
N MET A 49 -2.14 -4.35 -0.41
CA MET A 49 -1.39 -3.46 0.47
C MET A 49 -0.06 -3.07 -0.17
N ALA A 50 0.70 -4.06 -0.66
CA ALA A 50 1.97 -3.81 -1.32
C ALA A 50 1.82 -2.95 -2.57
N SER A 51 0.77 -3.17 -3.36
CA SER A 51 0.50 -2.37 -4.56
C SER A 51 0.06 -0.94 -4.22
N SER A 52 -0.76 -0.76 -3.19
CA SER A 52 -1.16 0.56 -2.71
C SER A 52 0.06 1.35 -2.22
N ALA A 53 0.93 0.70 -1.44
CA ALA A 53 2.15 1.30 -0.92
C ALA A 53 3.09 1.75 -2.04
N GLY A 54 3.29 0.91 -3.06
CA GLY A 54 4.10 1.25 -4.23
C GLY A 54 3.51 2.38 -5.07
N ILE A 55 2.19 2.40 -5.29
CA ILE A 55 1.52 3.47 -6.04
C ILE A 55 1.69 4.83 -5.38
N VAL A 56 1.53 4.89 -4.05
CA VAL A 56 1.71 6.11 -3.27
C VAL A 56 3.17 6.54 -3.30
N ALA A 57 4.10 5.62 -3.06
CA ALA A 57 5.54 5.90 -3.06
C ALA A 57 6.04 6.47 -4.40
N ALA A 58 5.49 5.98 -5.51
CA ALA A 58 5.87 6.40 -6.85
C ALA A 58 5.20 7.71 -7.33
N ARG A 59 4.25 8.27 -6.56
CA ARG A 59 3.43 9.42 -6.99
C ARG A 59 3.44 10.60 -6.06
N LEU A 60 3.79 10.41 -4.78
CA LEU A 60 3.90 11.53 -3.86
C LEU A 60 5.08 12.43 -4.24
N PRO A 61 4.92 13.75 -4.11
CA PRO A 61 6.06 14.67 -4.11
C PRO A 61 6.93 14.46 -2.86
N ASP A 62 8.16 14.99 -2.86
CA ASP A 62 9.13 14.78 -1.79
C ASP A 62 8.62 15.19 -0.39
N ASP A 63 7.87 16.29 -0.32
CA ASP A 63 7.21 16.74 0.91
C ASP A 63 6.13 15.77 1.38
N GLY A 64 5.34 15.22 0.45
CA GLY A 64 4.38 14.16 0.74
C GLY A 64 5.05 12.87 1.22
N VAL A 65 6.18 12.48 0.61
CA VAL A 65 6.99 11.32 1.07
C VAL A 65 7.49 11.55 2.50
N ALA A 66 7.94 12.75 2.83
CA ALA A 66 8.36 13.10 4.18
C ALA A 66 7.21 13.10 5.18
N GLU A 67 6.03 13.59 4.78
CA GLU A 67 4.82 13.64 5.61
C GLU A 67 4.33 12.25 6.01
N VAL A 68 4.30 11.31 5.07
CA VAL A 68 3.70 9.99 5.34
C VAL A 68 4.62 9.05 6.10
N ARG A 69 5.93 9.30 6.18
CA ARG A 69 6.85 8.36 6.85
C ARG A 69 6.47 8.12 8.31
N GLU A 70 6.62 6.87 8.74
CA GLU A 70 6.44 6.48 10.14
C GLU A 70 7.51 7.17 11.02
N PRO A 71 7.27 7.34 12.34
CA PRO A 71 8.24 7.97 13.25
C PRO A 71 9.62 7.31 13.28
N ASP A 72 9.71 6.02 12.94
CA ASP A 72 10.96 5.27 12.84
C ASP A 72 11.60 5.29 11.42
N GLY A 73 11.05 6.11 10.52
CA GLY A 73 11.53 6.31 9.16
C GLY A 73 11.04 5.28 8.15
N ARG A 74 10.29 4.25 8.57
CA ARG A 74 9.78 3.21 7.67
C ARG A 74 8.66 3.73 6.77
N TRP A 75 8.53 3.13 5.59
CA TRP A 75 7.39 3.35 4.72
C TRP A 75 6.12 2.75 5.36
N PRO A 76 5.00 3.49 5.45
CA PRO A 76 3.78 3.00 6.08
C PRO A 76 3.13 1.82 5.36
N ARG A 77 2.19 1.18 6.04
CA ARG A 77 1.34 0.15 5.45
C ARG A 77 0.12 0.81 4.83
N PHE A 78 0.07 0.83 3.50
CA PHE A 78 -1.06 1.40 2.79
C PHE A 78 -2.14 0.37 2.52
N CYS A 79 -3.38 0.84 2.50
CA CYS A 79 -4.49 0.15 1.85
C CYS A 79 -5.18 1.13 0.90
N GLY A 80 -5.93 0.61 -0.05
CA GLY A 80 -6.62 1.44 -1.02
C GLY A 80 -7.75 0.69 -1.69
N THR A 81 -8.53 1.45 -2.47
CA THR A 81 -9.54 0.91 -3.35
C THR A 81 -9.47 1.66 -4.68
N PHE A 82 -9.75 0.97 -5.78
CA PHE A 82 -9.73 1.57 -7.12
C PHE A 82 -11.05 2.21 -7.54
N PRO A 83 -12.23 1.70 -7.13
CA PRO A 83 -13.50 2.40 -7.35
C PRO A 83 -13.49 3.83 -6.80
N MET A 84 -13.55 4.81 -7.71
CA MET A 84 -13.63 6.24 -7.41
C MET A 84 -15.08 6.63 -7.11
N THR A 85 -15.60 6.17 -5.97
CA THR A 85 -17.02 6.35 -5.59
C THR A 85 -17.30 7.63 -4.80
N GLY A 86 -16.26 8.37 -4.40
CA GLY A 86 -16.38 9.65 -3.70
C GLY A 86 -16.27 10.87 -4.62
N ILE A 87 -16.61 12.03 -4.07
CA ILE A 87 -16.57 13.32 -4.73
C ILE A 87 -15.44 14.15 -4.13
N ALA A 88 -14.59 14.73 -4.99
CA ALA A 88 -13.59 15.72 -4.61
C ALA A 88 -14.07 17.11 -5.02
N THR A 89 -14.32 17.99 -4.05
CA THR A 89 -14.70 19.40 -4.30
C THR A 89 -13.51 20.31 -4.00
N PRO A 90 -13.10 21.21 -4.92
CA PRO A 90 -12.04 22.18 -4.65
C PRO A 90 -12.33 23.00 -3.39
N ALA A 91 -11.30 23.23 -2.58
CA ALA A 91 -11.34 24.02 -1.35
C ALA A 91 -10.01 24.79 -1.19
N PRO A 92 -9.95 25.85 -0.36
CA PRO A 92 -8.68 26.53 -0.08
C PRO A 92 -7.63 25.53 0.42
N GLY A 93 -6.48 25.45 -0.27
CA GLY A 93 -5.39 24.53 0.08
C GLY A 93 -5.55 23.08 -0.38
N GLY A 94 -6.59 22.73 -1.16
CA GLY A 94 -6.72 21.37 -1.70
C GLY A 94 -8.16 20.99 -2.09
N PHE A 95 -8.61 19.83 -1.62
CA PHE A 95 -9.93 19.28 -1.91
C PHE A 95 -10.63 18.80 -0.63
N ARG A 96 -11.95 18.98 -0.57
CA ARG A 96 -12.82 18.27 0.38
C ARG A 96 -13.32 16.99 -0.26
N LEU A 97 -13.09 15.86 0.40
CA LEU A 97 -13.54 14.55 -0.05
C LEU A 97 -14.81 14.13 0.72
N ASP A 98 -15.83 13.68 0.01
CA ASP A 98 -17.04 13.08 0.59
C ASP A 98 -17.37 11.79 -0.17
N GLY A 99 -17.61 10.70 0.57
CA GLY A 99 -17.93 9.42 -0.05
C GLY A 99 -17.76 8.22 0.85
N ARG A 100 -18.06 7.06 0.28
CA ARG A 100 -17.85 5.74 0.90
C ARG A 100 -17.08 4.85 -0.07
N TRP A 101 -15.96 4.32 0.41
CA TRP A 101 -15.06 3.47 -0.33
C TRP A 101 -15.09 2.06 0.24
N SER A 102 -15.68 1.13 -0.51
CA SER A 102 -15.73 -0.30 -0.14
C SER A 102 -14.49 -1.03 -0.66
N PHE A 103 -14.27 -2.25 -0.13
CA PHE A 103 -13.18 -3.15 -0.57
C PHE A 103 -11.75 -2.64 -0.33
N ALA A 104 -11.54 -1.84 0.72
CA ALA A 104 -10.21 -1.49 1.22
C ALA A 104 -9.54 -2.72 1.88
N SER A 105 -9.02 -3.61 1.05
CA SER A 105 -8.37 -4.86 1.49
C SER A 105 -7.15 -4.53 2.37
N GLY A 106 -7.01 -5.19 3.50
CA GLY A 106 -5.95 -4.89 4.47
C GLY A 106 -6.15 -3.64 5.34
N ILE A 107 -7.29 -2.93 5.28
CA ILE A 107 -7.48 -1.65 6.00
C ILE A 107 -7.24 -1.71 7.51
N ARG A 108 -7.51 -2.85 8.16
CA ARG A 108 -7.27 -3.02 9.61
C ARG A 108 -5.78 -3.17 9.97
N ALA A 109 -4.93 -3.39 8.98
CA ALA A 109 -3.49 -3.51 9.12
C ALA A 109 -2.74 -2.30 8.54
N ALA A 110 -3.45 -1.31 7.99
CA ALA A 110 -2.83 -0.07 7.54
C ALA A 110 -2.29 0.74 8.74
N SER A 111 -1.25 1.53 8.51
CA SER A 111 -0.67 2.44 9.51
C SER A 111 -0.25 3.76 8.89
#